data_AF-A0A5B1B2Y4-F1
#
_entry.id   AF-A0A5B1B2Y4-F1
#
_cell.length_a   1.000
_cell.length_b   1.000
_cell.length_c   1.000
_cell.angle_alpha   90.00
_cell.angle_beta   90.00
_cell.angle_gamma   90.00
#
_symmetry.space_group_name_H-M   'P 1'
#
loop_
_entity.id
_entity.type
_entity.pdbx_description
1 polymer ?
#
loop_
_entity_poly.entity_id
_entity_poly.type
_entity_poly.pdbx_seq_one_letter_code
_entity_poly.pdbx_strand_id
1 'polypeptide(L)'
;MYRPFLKDAFQLALHTGSRREELMRIKWSMIKEDNKGNPLYIEVPNLKVERSRQKLGKTKSVAPKIIPVTKGLLKILQQLGYKKKKNTDHYMILPDREDQTIDWLVSILSRSFSHFSAQLDTQHHLQFKCLRKTYLSYLNKAMKNDTKSLSSHANQKVLDTHYIDLKIISKAVQDLQIFS
;
A
#
# COMPACT_ATOMS: atom_id res chain seq x y z
N MET A 1 11.96 19.07 -8.83
CA MET A 1 11.85 20.05 -7.74
C MET A 1 11.52 19.31 -6.46
N TYR A 2 12.37 19.43 -5.43
CA TYR A 2 12.20 18.75 -4.16
C TYR A 2 11.02 19.32 -3.37
N ARG A 3 10.27 18.45 -2.68
CA ARG A 3 9.26 18.80 -1.69
C ARG A 3 9.40 17.85 -0.50
N PRO A 4 9.23 18.32 0.74
CA PRO A 4 9.50 17.50 1.93
C PRO A 4 8.76 16.16 1.95
N PHE A 5 7.50 16.13 1.53
CA PHE A 5 6.67 14.92 1.57
C PHE A 5 7.07 13.84 0.54
N LEU A 6 7.94 14.13 -0.42
CA LEU A 6 8.23 13.21 -1.53
C LEU A 6 8.95 11.95 -1.07
N LYS A 7 9.90 12.10 -0.13
CA LYS A 7 10.63 10.96 0.44
C LYS A 7 9.66 9.96 1.06
N ASP A 8 8.79 10.47 1.92
CA ASP A 8 7.76 9.70 2.62
C ASP A 8 6.80 9.04 1.63
N ALA A 9 6.37 9.78 0.60
CA ALA A 9 5.48 9.24 -0.42
C ALA A 9 6.12 8.14 -1.25
N PHE A 10 7.41 8.24 -1.59
CA PHE A 10 8.11 7.19 -2.34
C PHE A 10 8.30 5.93 -1.50
N GLN A 11 8.67 6.08 -0.23
CA GLN A 11 8.76 4.94 0.70
C GLN A 11 7.41 4.26 0.89
N LEU A 12 6.35 5.04 1.14
CA LEU A 12 5.00 4.50 1.28
C LEU A 12 4.51 3.83 -0.01
N ALA A 13 4.82 4.39 -1.19
CA ALA A 13 4.50 3.77 -2.47
C ALA A 13 5.19 2.41 -2.65
N LEU A 14 6.46 2.33 -2.27
CA LEU A 14 7.26 1.11 -2.35
C LEU A 14 6.77 0.03 -1.38
N HIS A 15 6.32 0.41 -0.19
CA HIS A 15 5.88 -0.54 0.84
C HIS A 15 4.38 -0.87 0.81
N THR A 16 3.58 -0.20 -0.02
CA THR A 16 2.14 -0.50 -0.18
C THR A 16 1.78 -1.00 -1.58
N GLY A 17 2.66 -0.75 -2.57
CA GLY A 17 2.36 -1.00 -3.98
C GLY A 17 1.15 -0.22 -4.49
N SER A 18 0.73 0.84 -3.80
CA SER A 18 -0.47 1.61 -4.15
C SER A 18 -0.29 2.33 -5.48
N ARG A 19 -1.40 2.52 -6.21
CA ARG A 19 -1.38 3.45 -7.35
C ARG A 19 -1.22 4.87 -6.84
N ARG A 20 -0.72 5.77 -7.67
CA ARG A 20 -0.44 7.18 -7.30
C ARG A 20 -1.65 7.86 -6.64
N GLU A 21 -2.83 7.70 -7.22
CA GLU A 21 -4.05 8.29 -6.67
C GLU A 21 -4.45 7.64 -5.33
N GLU A 22 -4.44 6.31 -5.27
CA GLU A 22 -4.74 5.54 -4.05
C GLU A 22 -3.77 5.95 -2.93
N LEU A 23 -2.48 6.04 -3.23
CA LEU A 23 -1.41 6.43 -2.31
C LEU A 23 -1.69 7.78 -1.65
N MET A 24 -2.08 8.78 -2.44
CA MET A 24 -2.40 10.11 -1.91
C MET A 24 -3.68 10.12 -1.08
N ARG A 25 -4.52 9.09 -1.17
CA ARG A 25 -5.78 8.99 -0.44
C ARG A 25 -5.70 8.11 0.81
N ILE A 26 -4.55 7.49 1.09
CA ILE A 26 -4.40 6.66 2.29
C ILE A 26 -4.48 7.55 3.54
N LYS A 27 -5.34 7.16 4.47
CA LYS A 27 -5.56 7.82 5.76
C LYS A 27 -5.16 6.92 6.93
N TRP A 28 -4.89 7.52 8.08
CA TRP A 28 -4.54 6.75 9.28
C TRP A 28 -5.68 5.88 9.80
N SER A 29 -6.93 6.34 9.66
CA SER A 29 -8.17 5.62 9.97
C SER A 29 -8.38 4.34 9.15
N MET A 30 -7.66 4.18 8.03
CA MET A 30 -7.73 3.00 7.17
C MET A 30 -6.92 1.81 7.71
N ILE A 31 -6.07 2.02 8.71
CA ILE A 31 -5.28 0.94 9.33
C ILE A 31 -6.17 0.12 10.26
N LYS A 32 -6.14 -1.19 10.11
CA LYS A 32 -6.79 -2.15 11.01
C LYS A 32 -5.76 -2.75 11.95
N GLU A 33 -6.09 -2.76 13.24
CA GLU A 33 -5.25 -3.31 14.31
C GLU A 33 -5.71 -4.72 14.69
N ASP A 34 -4.80 -5.51 15.27
CA ASP A 34 -5.14 -6.73 16.02
C ASP A 34 -5.68 -6.38 17.43
N ASN A 35 -6.09 -7.39 18.19
CA ASN A 35 -6.60 -7.22 19.55
C ASN A 35 -5.56 -6.64 20.54
N LYS A 36 -4.28 -6.59 20.16
CA LYS A 36 -3.18 -6.03 20.96
C LYS A 36 -2.80 -4.61 20.51
N GLY A 37 -3.51 -4.05 19.52
CA GLY A 37 -3.23 -2.72 18.98
C GLY A 37 -2.05 -2.68 17.99
N ASN A 38 -1.64 -3.81 17.42
CA ASN A 38 -0.63 -3.84 16.37
C ASN A 38 -1.29 -3.67 14.99
N PRO A 39 -0.75 -2.82 14.11
CA PRO A 39 -1.29 -2.66 12.76
C PRO A 39 -1.13 -3.96 11.95
N LEU A 40 -2.24 -4.47 11.41
CA LEU A 40 -2.30 -5.74 10.68
C LEU A 40 -2.37 -5.52 9.16
N TYR A 41 -3.26 -4.62 8.72
CA TYR A 41 -3.43 -4.29 7.30
C TYR A 41 -4.06 -2.90 7.11
N ILE A 42 -4.02 -2.38 5.88
CA ILE A 42 -4.67 -1.13 5.47
C ILE A 42 -5.80 -1.46 4.50
N GLU A 43 -7.01 -0.98 4.79
CA GLU A 43 -8.18 -1.07 3.91
C GLU A 43 -8.27 0.18 3.03
N VAL A 44 -8.03 0.02 1.72
CA VAL A 44 -8.12 1.14 0.78
C VAL A 44 -9.28 0.94 -0.21
N PRO A 45 -10.02 2.00 -0.57
CA PRO A 45 -11.06 1.91 -1.60
C PRO A 45 -10.50 1.40 -2.94
N ASN A 46 -11.29 0.61 -3.66
CA ASN A 46 -10.89 0.06 -4.95
C ASN A 46 -11.39 0.96 -6.08
N LEU A 47 -10.83 2.18 -6.13
CA LEU A 47 -11.27 3.28 -7.01
C LEU A 47 -11.41 2.87 -8.49
N LYS A 48 -10.52 2.00 -8.99
CA LYS A 48 -10.59 1.51 -10.37
C LYS A 48 -11.87 0.69 -10.60
N VAL A 49 -12.16 -0.25 -9.71
CA VAL A 49 -13.31 -1.16 -9.83
C VAL A 49 -14.61 -0.41 -9.54
N GLU A 50 -14.61 0.49 -8.56
CA GLU A 50 -15.73 1.39 -8.26
C GLU A 50 -16.12 2.22 -9.47
N ARG A 51 -15.17 2.95 -10.07
CA ARG A 51 -15.41 3.73 -11.30
C ARG A 51 -15.89 2.86 -12.45
N SER A 52 -15.30 1.68 -12.63
CA SER A 52 -15.73 0.74 -13.68
C SER A 52 -17.17 0.26 -13.47
N ARG A 53 -17.58 0.02 -12.23
CA ARG A 53 -18.93 -0.42 -11.88
C ARG A 53 -19.96 0.69 -12.00
N GLN A 54 -19.61 1.89 -11.57
CA GLN A 54 -20.43 3.08 -11.72
C GLN A 54 -20.76 3.35 -13.20
N LYS A 55 -19.76 3.25 -14.08
CA LYS A 55 -19.95 3.34 -15.54
C LYS A 55 -20.89 2.27 -16.11
N LEU A 56 -21.01 1.12 -15.45
CA LEU A 56 -21.90 0.01 -15.81
C LEU A 56 -23.25 0.07 -15.08
N GLY A 57 -23.56 1.15 -14.38
CA GLY A 57 -24.82 1.31 -13.61
C GLY A 57 -24.95 0.36 -12.41
N LYS A 58 -23.85 -0.27 -11.95
CA LYS A 58 -23.89 -1.22 -10.83
C LYS A 58 -23.81 -0.48 -9.49
N THR A 59 -24.75 -0.74 -8.60
CA THR A 59 -24.89 -0.08 -7.28
C THR A 59 -24.31 -0.89 -6.10
N LYS A 60 -23.94 -2.16 -6.30
CA LYS A 60 -23.35 -2.99 -5.24
C LYS A 60 -22.01 -2.41 -4.79
N SER A 61 -21.83 -2.35 -3.46
CA SER A 61 -20.58 -1.95 -2.82
C SER A 61 -19.41 -2.80 -3.32
N VAL A 62 -18.26 -2.14 -3.49
CA VAL A 62 -17.03 -2.80 -3.93
C VAL A 62 -16.20 -3.15 -2.71
N ALA A 63 -15.81 -4.41 -2.60
CA ALA A 63 -14.91 -4.85 -1.54
C ALA A 63 -13.61 -4.02 -1.56
N PRO A 64 -13.13 -3.54 -0.40
CA PRO A 64 -11.91 -2.77 -0.32
C PRO A 64 -10.72 -3.62 -0.75
N LYS A 65 -9.67 -2.95 -1.22
CA LYS A 65 -8.37 -3.57 -1.44
C LYS A 65 -7.62 -3.59 -0.11
N ILE A 66 -6.98 -4.72 0.17
CA ILE A 66 -6.22 -4.89 1.40
C ILE A 66 -4.72 -4.81 1.11
N ILE A 67 -3.99 -4.11 1.97
CA ILE A 67 -2.53 -3.99 1.95
C ILE A 67 -2.01 -4.52 3.29
N PRO A 68 -1.32 -5.67 3.33
CA PRO A 68 -0.80 -6.20 4.59
C PRO A 68 0.29 -5.29 5.17
N VAL A 69 0.30 -5.13 6.50
CA VAL A 69 1.37 -4.40 7.19
C VAL A 69 2.55 -5.34 7.39
N THR A 70 3.49 -5.26 6.45
CA THR A 70 4.76 -5.99 6.55
C THR A 70 5.71 -5.30 7.52
N LYS A 71 6.78 -5.98 7.93
CA LYS A 71 7.87 -5.41 8.75
C LYS A 71 8.44 -4.12 8.14
N GLY A 72 8.64 -4.12 6.81
CA GLY A 72 9.06 -2.92 6.08
C GLY A 72 8.03 -1.79 6.17
N LEU A 73 6.75 -2.07 5.92
CA LEU A 73 5.69 -1.05 6.01
C LEU A 73 5.53 -0.52 7.44
N LEU A 74 5.63 -1.39 8.44
CA LEU A 74 5.56 -1.01 9.85
C LEU A 74 6.63 0.04 10.22
N LYS A 75 7.87 -0.15 9.75
CA LYS A 75 8.96 0.82 9.97
C LYS A 75 8.61 2.19 9.39
N ILE A 76 8.04 2.23 8.18
CA ILE A 76 7.60 3.47 7.54
C ILE A 76 6.45 4.10 8.34
N LEU A 77 5.44 3.33 8.74
CA LEU A 77 4.31 3.82 9.53
C LEU A 77 4.78 4.44 10.86
N GLN A 78 5.73 3.80 11.54
CA GLN A 78 6.32 4.32 12.78
C GLN A 78 7.06 5.64 12.54
N GLN A 79 7.88 5.73 11.50
CA GLN A 79 8.59 6.96 11.11
C GLN A 79 7.62 8.11 10.79
N LEU A 80 6.51 7.83 10.13
CA LEU A 80 5.47 8.80 9.80
C LEU A 80 4.59 9.20 11.00
N GLY A 81 4.77 8.56 12.16
CA GLY A 81 4.11 8.93 13.41
C GLY A 81 2.85 8.14 13.75
N TYR A 82 2.76 6.87 13.32
CA TYR A 82 1.61 5.99 13.55
C TYR A 82 1.03 6.08 14.96
N LYS A 83 1.86 5.96 15.99
CA LYS A 83 1.41 5.96 17.40
C LYS A 83 0.57 7.18 17.76
N LYS A 84 0.88 8.35 17.19
CA LYS A 84 0.18 9.61 17.47
C LYS A 84 -1.01 9.85 16.54
N LYS A 85 -0.97 9.29 15.33
CA LYS A 85 -1.90 9.62 14.24
C LYS A 85 -2.94 8.53 13.97
N LYS A 86 -2.79 7.33 14.55
CA LYS A 86 -3.73 6.23 14.34
C LYS A 86 -5.17 6.66 14.66
N ASN A 87 -6.13 6.11 13.92
CA ASN A 87 -7.56 6.44 14.01
C ASN A 87 -7.96 7.87 13.59
N THR A 88 -7.01 8.74 13.19
CA THR A 88 -7.35 10.04 12.61
C THR A 88 -7.75 9.92 11.14
N ASP A 89 -8.62 10.80 10.66
CA ASP A 89 -9.03 10.84 9.25
C ASP A 89 -8.04 11.63 8.37
N HIS A 90 -6.88 11.99 8.92
CA HIS A 90 -5.82 12.69 8.21
C HIS A 90 -5.14 11.77 7.18
N TYR A 91 -4.75 12.36 6.06
CA TYR A 91 -3.95 11.68 5.05
C TYR A 91 -2.54 11.39 5.58
N MET A 92 -1.98 10.24 5.20
CA MET A 92 -0.62 9.87 5.61
C MET A 92 0.44 10.78 4.98
N ILE A 93 0.20 11.21 3.73
CA ILE A 93 1.08 12.08 2.96
C ILE A 93 0.40 13.42 2.79
N LEU A 94 1.12 14.48 3.19
CA LEU A 94 0.66 15.87 3.14
C LEU A 94 -0.76 16.01 3.76
N PRO A 95 -0.89 15.87 5.09
CA PRO A 95 -2.19 15.95 5.77
C PRO A 95 -2.85 17.32 5.56
N ASP A 96 -2.05 18.39 5.58
CA ASP A 96 -2.49 19.78 5.43
C ASP A 96 -2.50 20.16 3.94
N ARG A 97 -3.39 19.52 3.18
CA ARG A 97 -3.44 19.66 1.71
C ARG A 97 -4.62 20.45 1.15
N GLU A 98 -5.15 21.38 1.94
CA GLU A 98 -6.40 22.10 1.65
C GLU A 98 -6.38 22.80 0.27
N ASP A 99 -5.20 23.23 -0.19
CA ASP A 99 -5.04 23.93 -1.48
C ASP A 99 -4.59 23.04 -2.64
N GLN A 100 -4.38 21.73 -2.45
CA GLN A 100 -3.79 20.87 -3.48
C GLN A 100 -4.73 19.77 -3.96
N THR A 101 -5.03 19.81 -5.26
CA THR A 101 -5.80 18.75 -5.92
C THR A 101 -5.02 17.43 -5.98
N ILE A 102 -5.75 16.32 -5.98
CA ILE A 102 -5.15 14.98 -6.14
C ILE A 102 -4.36 14.87 -7.45
N ASP A 103 -4.86 15.47 -8.54
CA ASP A 103 -4.17 15.42 -9.84
C ASP A 103 -2.83 16.16 -9.81
N TRP A 104 -2.77 17.30 -9.13
CA TRP A 104 -1.52 18.04 -8.92
C TRP A 104 -0.53 17.21 -8.09
N LEU A 105 -0.98 16.58 -7.01
CA LEU A 105 -0.15 15.72 -6.15
C LEU A 105 0.41 14.52 -6.93
N VAL A 106 -0.42 13.84 -7.73
CA VAL A 106 -0.04 12.70 -8.57
C VAL A 106 0.96 13.12 -9.66
N SER A 107 0.77 14.29 -10.26
CA SER A 107 1.68 14.87 -11.25
C SER A 107 3.06 15.13 -10.65
N ILE A 108 3.11 15.79 -9.50
CA ILE A 108 4.36 16.09 -8.78
C ILE A 108 5.08 14.83 -8.34
N LEU A 109 4.36 13.83 -7.81
CA LEU A 109 4.96 12.56 -7.43
C LEU A 109 5.71 11.92 -8.60
N SER A 110 5.07 11.92 -9.78
CA SER A 110 5.60 11.25 -10.96
C SER A 110 6.79 12.01 -11.55
N ARG A 111 6.63 13.32 -11.73
CA ARG A 111 7.68 14.21 -12.26
C ARG A 111 8.91 14.23 -11.36
N SER A 112 8.70 14.34 -10.06
CA SER A 112 9.81 14.39 -9.10
C SER A 112 10.55 13.06 -9.03
N PHE A 113 9.84 11.93 -9.06
CA PHE A 113 10.48 10.62 -9.11
C PHE A 113 11.35 10.46 -10.36
N SER A 114 10.82 10.79 -11.55
CA SER A 114 11.61 10.71 -12.79
C SER A 114 12.83 11.62 -12.73
N HIS A 115 12.69 12.83 -12.19
CA HIS A 115 13.81 13.77 -12.04
C HIS A 115 14.91 13.20 -11.13
N PHE A 116 14.56 12.70 -9.95
CA PHE A 116 15.56 12.10 -9.05
C PHE A 116 16.16 10.82 -9.62
N SER A 117 15.36 9.98 -10.28
CA SER A 117 15.88 8.78 -10.91
C SER A 117 16.85 9.09 -12.05
N ALA A 118 16.64 10.16 -12.81
CA ALA A 118 17.54 10.55 -13.89
C ALA A 118 18.90 11.06 -13.39
N GLN A 119 18.99 11.44 -12.11
CA GLN A 119 20.25 11.81 -11.46
C GLN A 119 21.03 10.59 -10.97
N LEU A 120 20.40 9.42 -10.91
CA LEU A 120 21.08 8.17 -10.62
C LEU A 120 21.71 7.68 -11.94
N ASP A 121 23.00 7.35 -11.92
CA ASP A 121 23.69 6.73 -13.07
C ASP A 121 23.28 5.26 -13.23
N THR A 122 21.97 5.04 -13.32
CA THR A 122 21.38 3.74 -13.56
C THR A 122 21.23 3.55 -15.05
N GLN A 123 21.66 2.40 -15.58
CA GLN A 123 21.46 2.02 -16.99
C GLN A 123 19.97 1.89 -17.41
N HIS A 124 19.04 2.15 -16.50
CA HIS A 124 17.61 2.01 -16.72
C HIS A 124 16.84 3.25 -16.27
N HIS A 125 15.96 3.75 -17.14
CA HIS A 125 15.06 4.85 -16.81
C HIS A 125 13.94 4.38 -15.85
N LEU A 126 14.12 4.56 -14.54
CA LEU A 126 13.08 4.22 -13.56
C LEU A 126 11.94 5.24 -13.61
N GLN A 127 10.72 4.72 -13.56
CA GLN A 127 9.49 5.51 -13.46
C GLN A 127 8.80 5.20 -12.14
N PHE A 128 7.94 6.10 -11.66
CA PHE A 128 7.22 5.90 -10.39
C PHE A 128 6.49 4.54 -10.32
N LYS A 129 5.94 4.07 -11.46
CA LYS A 129 5.27 2.76 -11.56
C LYS A 129 6.17 1.57 -11.21
N CYS A 130 7.50 1.73 -11.29
CA CYS A 130 8.48 0.71 -10.92
C CYS A 130 8.46 0.41 -9.42
N LEU A 131 8.10 1.38 -8.56
CA LEU A 131 7.92 1.12 -7.12
C LEU A 131 6.84 0.08 -6.86
N ARG A 132 5.68 0.23 -7.52
CA ARG A 132 4.59 -0.76 -7.46
C ARG A 132 5.02 -2.12 -8.02
N LYS A 133 5.72 -2.15 -9.16
CA LYS A 133 6.20 -3.42 -9.73
C LYS A 133 7.15 -4.14 -8.77
N THR A 134 8.04 -3.38 -8.12
CA THR A 134 8.98 -3.90 -7.12
C THR A 134 8.21 -4.50 -5.94
N TYR A 135 7.28 -3.75 -5.35
CA TYR A 135 6.41 -4.26 -4.28
C TYR A 135 5.74 -5.58 -4.66
N LEU A 136 5.06 -5.63 -5.82
CA LEU A 136 4.33 -6.82 -6.25
C LEU A 136 5.27 -8.00 -6.52
N SER A 137 6.47 -7.75 -7.04
CA SER A 137 7.48 -8.79 -7.25
C SER A 137 7.93 -9.41 -5.93
N TYR A 138 8.26 -8.58 -4.94
CA TYR A 138 8.67 -9.01 -3.61
C TYR A 138 7.52 -9.72 -2.86
N LEU A 139 6.31 -9.18 -2.93
CA LEU A 139 5.11 -9.80 -2.37
C LEU A 139 4.87 -11.19 -2.97
N ASN A 140 4.92 -11.30 -4.31
CA ASN A 140 4.76 -12.58 -5.00
C ASN A 140 5.86 -13.59 -4.61
N LYS A 141 7.10 -13.13 -4.41
CA LYS A 141 8.21 -13.98 -3.96
C LYS A 141 7.98 -14.51 -2.56
N ALA A 142 7.56 -13.65 -1.62
CA ALA A 142 7.22 -14.06 -0.25
C ALA A 142 6.07 -15.09 -0.24
N MET A 143 4.98 -14.79 -0.95
CA MET A 143 3.84 -15.70 -1.05
C MET A 143 4.19 -17.06 -1.67
N LYS A 144 5.09 -17.11 -2.67
CA LYS A 144 5.55 -18.38 -3.28
C LYS A 144 6.38 -19.24 -2.35
N ASN A 145 7.14 -18.63 -1.45
CA ASN A 145 7.91 -19.37 -0.45
C ASN A 145 6.97 -20.02 0.57
N ASP A 146 5.95 -19.29 1.03
CA ASP A 146 5.04 -19.79 2.06
C ASP A 146 3.93 -20.69 1.51
N THR A 147 3.50 -20.52 0.26
CA THR A 147 2.53 -21.45 -0.36
C THR A 147 3.05 -22.88 -0.46
N LYS A 148 4.37 -23.08 -0.60
CA LYS A 148 4.98 -24.42 -0.49
C LYS A 148 4.85 -25.01 0.92
N SER A 149 4.85 -24.18 1.95
CA SER A 149 4.64 -24.60 3.34
C SER A 149 3.16 -24.82 3.65
N LEU A 150 2.26 -23.98 3.10
CA LEU A 150 0.83 -23.98 3.37
C LEU A 150 0.07 -25.11 2.64
N SER A 151 0.53 -25.55 1.46
CA SER A 151 -0.12 -26.62 0.67
C SER A 151 -0.08 -28.01 1.32
N SER A 152 0.63 -28.17 2.43
CA SER A 152 0.69 -29.43 3.20
C SER A 152 -0.46 -29.59 4.23
N HIS A 153 -1.27 -28.55 4.47
CA HIS A 153 -2.21 -28.53 5.61
C HIS A 153 -3.66 -28.14 5.30
N ALA A 154 -4.07 -28.00 4.04
CA ALA A 154 -5.42 -27.52 3.74
C ALA A 154 -6.38 -28.65 3.35
N ASN A 155 -7.09 -29.21 4.34
CA ASN A 155 -8.33 -29.96 4.11
C ASN A 155 -9.53 -29.24 4.74
N GLN A 156 -10.59 -29.18 3.92
CA GLN A 156 -11.99 -28.91 4.19
C GLN A 156 -12.40 -27.66 5.00
N LYS A 157 -13.11 -26.78 4.26
CA LYS A 157 -14.31 -26.03 4.70
C LYS A 157 -14.03 -24.66 5.33
N VAL A 158 -13.88 -23.61 4.50
CA VAL A 158 -14.11 -22.24 5.01
C VAL A 158 -14.74 -21.33 3.95
N LEU A 159 -16.06 -21.15 4.07
CA LEU A 159 -16.81 -20.08 3.41
C LEU A 159 -16.71 -18.72 4.16
N ASP A 160 -15.88 -18.62 5.20
CA ASP A 160 -15.36 -17.36 5.80
C ASP A 160 -14.02 -16.94 5.15
N THR A 161 -13.93 -17.18 3.85
CA THR A 161 -12.68 -17.26 3.07
C THR A 161 -11.89 -15.94 3.10
N HIS A 162 -12.57 -14.78 3.09
CA HIS A 162 -11.89 -13.49 3.01
C HIS A 162 -11.03 -13.14 4.23
N TYR A 163 -11.51 -13.38 5.46
CA TYR A 163 -10.75 -12.99 6.67
C TYR A 163 -9.64 -13.99 7.00
N ILE A 164 -9.86 -15.27 6.68
CA ILE A 164 -8.85 -16.32 6.82
C ILE A 164 -7.75 -16.13 5.77
N ASP A 165 -8.09 -15.81 4.52
CA ASP A 165 -7.12 -15.45 3.50
C ASP A 165 -6.28 -14.25 3.93
N LEU A 166 -6.88 -13.27 4.61
CA LEU A 166 -6.16 -12.11 5.12
C LEU A 166 -5.17 -12.44 6.24
N LYS A 167 -5.54 -13.28 7.20
CA LYS A 167 -4.61 -13.75 8.24
C LYS A 167 -3.49 -14.59 7.64
N ILE A 168 -3.80 -15.46 6.67
CA ILE A 168 -2.80 -16.30 5.99
C ILE A 168 -1.84 -15.43 5.17
N ILE A 169 -2.36 -14.50 4.36
CA ILE A 169 -1.55 -13.55 3.58
C ILE A 169 -0.72 -12.69 4.52
N SER A 170 -1.32 -12.14 5.58
CA SER A 170 -0.61 -11.31 6.57
C SER A 170 0.53 -12.07 7.21
N LYS A 171 0.31 -13.32 7.64
CA LYS A 171 1.37 -14.17 8.18
C LYS A 171 2.46 -14.45 7.15
N ALA A 172 2.07 -14.76 5.90
CA ALA A 172 3.00 -15.15 4.85
C ALA A 172 3.90 -14.00 4.34
N VAL A 173 3.54 -12.76 4.66
CA VAL A 173 4.28 -11.57 4.20
C VAL A 173 4.66 -10.66 5.36
N GLN A 174 4.48 -11.13 6.60
CA GLN A 174 4.74 -10.35 7.81
C GLN A 174 6.19 -9.90 7.85
N ASP A 175 7.12 -10.81 7.57
CA ASP A 175 8.56 -10.52 7.59
C ASP A 175 9.07 -9.85 6.31
N LEU A 176 8.18 -9.56 5.35
CA LEU A 176 8.59 -8.95 4.09
C LEU A 176 9.22 -7.55 4.33
N GLN A 177 10.48 -7.44 3.94
CA GLN A 177 11.24 -6.22 3.93
C GLN A 177 11.75 -5.96 2.51
N ILE A 178 11.26 -4.87 1.89
CA ILE A 178 11.66 -4.47 0.54
C ILE A 178 12.87 -3.57 0.68
N PHE A 179 14.01 -4.10 0.24
CA PHE A 179 15.37 -3.57 0.46
C PHE A 179 15.75 -3.51 1.96
N SER A 180 16.95 -3.99 2.26
CA SER A 180 17.53 -4.09 3.60
C SER A 180 18.47 -2.93 3.87
#